data_AF-A0A839NZE8-F1
#
_entry.id   AF-A0A839NZE8-F1
#
_cell.length_a   1.000
_cell.length_b   1.000
_cell.length_c   1.000
_cell.angle_alpha   90.00
_cell.angle_beta   90.00
_cell.angle_gamma   90.00
#
_symmetry.space_group_name_H-M   'P 1'
#
loop_
_entity.id
_entity.type
_entity.pdbx_description
1 polymer ?
#
loop_
_entity_poly.entity_id
_entity_poly.type
_entity_poly.pdbx_seq_one_letter_code
_entity_poly.pdbx_strand_id
1 'polypeptide(L)'
;MALVKLEHQETSRNHDFARLLKPHLPDLGALSERATCRTASSLETYVLDRLDEGRGNIHWLDTLPLHVGIGVCETIGAVARFGRDVRFNTLADDDWCAAGTTGVAIAEKGEVGIREFMDGLVCSYPYTRSATEGPQAVLGRWFKVLSFEKLHPDFDVVRDLVAEFIAERMPFGSGDTIFGKPVERRILHSVYTASQELRIHPKRLRKILQATGILTKEQAELPNGSALFDAVAASPTLADAADGLFMTEVKEYLGAGRVQTKLLVDGGFIKPMFPKRPELDHLFRRRDLDTFLTRLFADAVPVAEPDEDMVDIQRAVKKVCCSTAEILDLVLGRKLAWVGRRRDAHGFSALLVRVSEVRDRTRGSMDGCTTARAVEKVMRTNSAVVRKLIDLGFLQTTTIVSPLNRCPVNVIREADLEAFRAEHVTLFEAMATTGTHFRQIQKRLTALGIEPRIRREEVGAAFYRRSDLARI
;
A
#
# COMPACT_ATOMS: atom_id res chain seq x y z
N MET A 1 53.84 -10.62 -36.90
CA MET A 1 54.08 -9.18 -37.13
C MET A 1 55.43 -8.78 -36.54
N ALA A 2 56.06 -7.77 -37.12
CA ALA A 2 57.37 -7.24 -36.69
C ALA A 2 57.17 -5.85 -36.08
N LEU A 3 57.64 -5.63 -34.85
CA LEU A 3 57.53 -4.34 -34.15
C LEU A 3 58.87 -3.62 -34.06
N VAL A 4 58.86 -2.32 -34.36
CA VAL A 4 60.01 -1.44 -34.24
C VAL A 4 59.58 -0.15 -33.56
N LYS A 5 60.27 0.22 -32.48
CA LYS A 5 60.10 1.53 -31.85
C LYS A 5 60.91 2.58 -32.63
N LEU A 6 60.23 3.56 -33.19
CA LEU A 6 60.87 4.71 -33.84
C LEU A 6 61.13 5.79 -32.77
N GLU A 7 62.36 6.31 -32.71
CA GLU A 7 62.67 7.46 -31.85
C GLU A 7 62.11 8.73 -32.48
N HIS A 8 61.30 9.49 -31.74
CA HIS A 8 60.77 10.78 -32.19
C HIS A 8 60.90 11.85 -31.11
N GLN A 9 61.17 13.11 -31.51
CA GLN A 9 61.17 14.26 -30.61
C GLN A 9 59.74 14.73 -30.39
N GLU A 10 59.27 14.79 -29.13
CA GLU A 10 57.95 15.29 -28.80
C GLU A 10 57.76 16.73 -29.33
N THR A 11 56.98 16.90 -30.39
CA THR A 11 56.61 18.21 -30.94
C THR A 11 55.09 18.32 -31.01
N SER A 12 54.55 19.54 -31.09
CA SER A 12 53.09 19.78 -31.11
C SER A 12 52.36 19.21 -32.35
N ARG A 13 53.04 18.45 -33.21
CA ARG A 13 52.54 17.83 -34.46
C ARG A 13 52.55 16.29 -34.42
N ASN A 14 52.53 15.70 -33.23
CA ASN A 14 52.60 14.24 -32.97
C ASN A 14 51.45 13.39 -33.54
N HIS A 15 50.50 13.94 -34.30
CA HIS A 15 49.33 13.21 -34.82
C HIS A 15 49.42 12.85 -36.32
N ASP A 16 50.42 13.37 -37.05
CA ASP A 16 50.59 13.10 -38.48
C ASP A 16 51.53 11.90 -38.70
N PHE A 17 50.96 10.69 -38.77
CA PHE A 17 51.70 9.44 -38.97
C PHE A 17 52.64 9.49 -40.18
N ALA A 18 52.18 10.00 -41.32
CA ALA A 18 52.98 10.04 -42.55
C ALA A 18 54.23 10.92 -42.36
N ARG A 19 54.08 12.05 -41.67
CA ARG A 19 55.20 12.94 -41.34
C ARG A 19 56.15 12.35 -40.32
N LEU A 20 55.65 11.60 -39.33
CA LEU A 20 56.47 10.87 -38.36
C LEU A 20 57.27 9.76 -39.03
N LEU A 21 56.67 9.05 -39.99
CA LEU A 21 57.31 7.93 -40.68
C LEU A 21 58.32 8.39 -41.76
N LYS A 22 58.09 9.54 -42.41
CA LYS A 22 58.89 10.04 -43.54
C LYS A 22 60.42 10.01 -43.33
N PRO A 23 60.98 10.43 -42.17
CA PRO A 23 62.42 10.38 -41.93
C PRO A 23 62.98 8.96 -41.84
N HIS A 24 62.15 7.99 -41.50
CA HIS A 24 62.54 6.59 -41.29
C HIS A 24 62.32 5.72 -42.54
N LEU A 25 61.66 6.24 -43.59
CA LEU A 25 61.42 5.51 -44.83
C LEU A 25 62.71 4.97 -45.50
N PRO A 26 63.82 5.71 -45.56
CA PRO A 26 65.06 5.19 -46.16
C PRO A 26 65.66 4.00 -45.41
N ASP A 27 65.43 3.90 -44.09
CA ASP A 27 66.00 2.87 -43.20
C ASP A 27 65.00 1.73 -42.90
N LEU A 28 63.88 1.65 -43.61
CA LEU A 28 62.83 0.64 -43.39
C LEU A 28 63.36 -0.80 -43.38
N GLY A 29 64.32 -1.12 -44.26
CA GLY A 29 64.92 -2.46 -44.33
C GLY A 29 65.68 -2.82 -43.05
N ALA A 30 66.58 -1.95 -42.60
CA ALA A 30 67.34 -2.14 -41.36
C ALA A 30 66.43 -2.14 -40.13
N LEU A 31 65.37 -1.32 -40.12
CA LEU A 31 64.35 -1.31 -39.07
C LEU A 31 63.60 -2.65 -39.02
N SER A 32 63.23 -3.22 -40.17
CA SER A 32 62.58 -4.52 -40.24
C SER A 32 63.46 -5.66 -39.73
N GLU A 33 64.77 -5.62 -39.97
CA GLU A 33 65.72 -6.66 -39.53
C GLU A 33 65.91 -6.69 -38.00
N ARG A 34 65.91 -5.51 -37.36
CA ARG A 34 66.02 -5.37 -35.89
C ARG A 34 64.67 -5.45 -35.17
N ALA A 35 63.58 -5.66 -35.90
CA ALA A 35 62.25 -5.71 -35.35
C ALA A 35 62.06 -6.95 -34.47
N THR A 36 61.30 -6.82 -33.39
CA THR A 36 60.93 -7.98 -32.59
C THR A 36 59.69 -8.63 -33.22
N CYS A 37 59.81 -9.91 -33.58
CA CYS A 37 58.69 -10.69 -34.08
C CYS A 37 57.76 -11.09 -32.94
N ARG A 38 56.47 -10.78 -33.11
CA ARG A 38 55.39 -11.27 -32.24
C ARG A 38 54.24 -11.87 -33.04
N THR A 39 53.49 -12.75 -32.39
CA THR A 39 52.20 -13.22 -32.92
C THR A 39 51.23 -12.04 -32.97
N ALA A 40 50.54 -11.85 -34.10
CA ALA A 40 49.54 -10.81 -34.24
C ALA A 40 48.34 -11.11 -33.33
N SER A 41 47.83 -10.08 -32.66
CA SER A 41 46.55 -10.13 -31.97
C SER A 41 45.40 -10.30 -32.96
N SER A 42 44.26 -10.80 -32.49
CA SER A 42 43.05 -10.87 -33.33
C SER A 42 42.63 -9.50 -33.85
N LEU A 43 42.91 -8.43 -33.10
CA LEU A 43 42.63 -7.06 -33.55
C LEU A 43 43.56 -6.63 -34.69
N GLU A 44 44.86 -6.89 -34.57
CA GLU A 44 45.81 -6.58 -35.65
C GLU A 44 45.46 -7.37 -36.92
N THR A 45 45.13 -8.66 -36.81
CA THR A 45 44.66 -9.46 -37.95
C THR A 45 43.39 -8.86 -38.56
N TYR A 46 42.39 -8.53 -37.74
CA TYR A 46 41.16 -7.88 -38.20
C TYR A 46 41.44 -6.55 -38.96
N VAL A 47 42.36 -5.74 -38.45
CA VAL A 47 42.74 -4.47 -39.09
C VAL A 47 43.43 -4.71 -40.43
N LEU A 48 44.35 -5.67 -40.51
CA LEU A 48 45.02 -6.04 -41.76
C LEU A 48 44.00 -6.53 -42.79
N ASP A 49 43.12 -7.46 -42.41
CA ASP A 49 42.06 -7.98 -43.28
C ASP A 49 41.15 -6.85 -43.78
N ARG A 50 40.80 -5.89 -42.90
CA ARG A 50 40.00 -4.70 -43.28
C ARG A 50 40.70 -3.78 -44.28
N LEU A 51 42.02 -3.64 -44.19
CA LEU A 51 42.80 -2.79 -45.09
C LEU A 51 43.06 -3.47 -46.44
N ASP A 52 43.33 -4.77 -46.44
CA ASP A 52 43.69 -5.54 -47.63
C ASP A 52 42.46 -6.02 -48.41
N GLU A 53 41.45 -6.56 -47.72
CA GLU A 53 40.27 -7.17 -48.33
C GLU A 53 39.02 -6.28 -48.28
N GLY A 54 39.11 -5.15 -47.58
CA GLY A 54 37.97 -4.26 -47.34
C GLY A 54 36.96 -4.78 -46.31
N ARG A 55 37.18 -5.94 -45.69
CA ARG A 55 36.32 -6.56 -44.66
C ARG A 55 37.14 -7.44 -43.71
N GLY A 56 36.80 -7.49 -42.43
CA GLY A 56 37.55 -8.26 -41.42
C GLY A 56 36.82 -9.49 -40.90
N ASN A 57 35.72 -9.89 -41.55
CA ASN A 57 34.90 -11.06 -41.22
C ASN A 57 34.21 -11.04 -39.85
N ILE A 58 34.15 -9.86 -39.21
CA ILE A 58 33.37 -9.64 -37.98
C ILE A 58 32.24 -8.68 -38.32
N HIS A 59 31.06 -9.23 -38.59
CA HIS A 59 29.93 -8.50 -39.16
C HIS A 59 29.60 -7.19 -38.44
N TRP A 60 29.60 -7.18 -37.10
CA TRP A 60 29.29 -5.97 -36.34
C TRP A 60 30.40 -4.92 -36.40
N LEU A 61 31.68 -5.31 -36.35
CA LEU A 61 32.78 -4.35 -36.51
C LEU A 61 32.87 -3.82 -37.94
N ASP A 62 32.49 -4.63 -38.93
CA ASP A 62 32.52 -4.27 -40.34
C ASP A 62 31.50 -3.19 -40.72
N THR A 63 30.43 -3.01 -39.92
CA THR A 63 29.48 -1.89 -40.09
C THR A 63 30.04 -0.56 -39.57
N LEU A 64 31.10 -0.59 -38.76
CA LEU A 64 31.71 0.59 -38.17
C LEU A 64 32.89 1.08 -39.03
N PRO A 65 33.16 2.40 -39.03
CA PRO A 65 34.44 2.91 -39.52
C PRO A 65 35.60 2.24 -38.79
N LEU A 66 36.65 1.85 -39.52
CA LEU A 66 37.75 1.03 -38.99
C LEU A 66 38.36 1.60 -37.69
N HIS A 67 38.57 2.92 -37.63
CA HIS A 67 39.12 3.57 -36.44
C HIS A 67 38.17 3.52 -35.21
N VAL A 68 36.86 3.44 -35.43
CA VAL A 68 35.86 3.22 -34.36
C VAL A 68 35.97 1.79 -33.88
N GLY A 69 35.99 0.81 -34.79
CA GLY A 69 36.15 -0.62 -34.45
C GLY A 69 37.41 -0.88 -33.63
N ILE A 70 38.55 -0.32 -34.05
CA ILE A 70 39.82 -0.38 -33.29
C ILE A 70 39.64 0.21 -31.89
N GLY A 71 39.14 1.45 -31.80
CA GLY A 71 38.97 2.13 -30.52
C GLY A 71 38.02 1.41 -29.58
N VAL A 72 36.96 0.78 -30.09
CA VAL A 72 36.02 -0.04 -29.30
C VAL A 72 36.74 -1.26 -28.75
N CYS A 73 37.39 -2.07 -29.59
CA CYS A 73 38.08 -3.29 -29.18
C CYS A 73 39.17 -3.01 -28.15
N GLU A 74 40.02 -2.01 -28.39
CA GLU A 74 41.05 -1.58 -27.44
C GLU A 74 40.43 -1.19 -26.08
N THR A 75 39.37 -0.38 -26.09
CA THR A 75 38.78 0.17 -24.86
C THR A 75 38.06 -0.91 -24.05
N ILE A 76 37.17 -1.70 -24.67
CA ILE A 76 36.44 -2.76 -23.94
C ILE A 76 37.38 -3.88 -23.52
N GLY A 77 38.38 -4.21 -24.35
CA GLY A 77 39.40 -5.20 -24.04
C GLY A 77 40.27 -4.79 -22.85
N ALA A 78 40.72 -3.53 -22.82
CA ALA A 78 41.50 -3.01 -21.70
C ALA A 78 40.68 -3.02 -20.39
N VAL A 79 39.40 -2.61 -20.46
CA VAL A 79 38.52 -2.64 -19.29
C VAL A 79 38.24 -4.07 -18.81
N ALA A 80 37.99 -5.00 -19.73
CA ALA A 80 37.74 -6.40 -19.39
C ALA A 80 38.94 -7.07 -18.72
N ARG A 81 40.17 -6.75 -19.16
CA ARG A 81 41.40 -7.37 -18.63
C ARG A 81 41.94 -6.70 -17.38
N PHE A 82 41.96 -5.37 -17.36
CA PHE A 82 42.68 -4.59 -16.34
C PHE A 82 41.73 -3.84 -15.38
N GLY A 83 40.42 -3.98 -15.59
CA GLY A 83 39.38 -3.44 -14.72
C GLY A 83 38.83 -2.08 -15.18
N ARG A 84 37.68 -1.71 -14.59
CA ARG A 84 36.91 -0.51 -14.95
C ARG A 84 37.63 0.83 -14.75
N ASP A 85 38.66 0.88 -13.93
CA ASP A 85 39.43 2.10 -13.65
C ASP A 85 40.85 2.07 -14.25
N VAL A 86 41.09 1.20 -15.24
CA VAL A 86 42.38 1.12 -15.94
C VAL A 86 42.83 2.48 -16.47
N ARG A 87 44.12 2.76 -16.28
CA ARG A 87 44.78 3.96 -16.82
C ARG A 87 45.49 3.60 -18.12
N PHE A 88 45.02 4.14 -19.23
CA PHE A 88 45.54 3.81 -20.56
C PHE A 88 47.02 4.15 -20.75
N ASN A 89 47.51 5.19 -20.07
CA ASN A 89 48.91 5.61 -20.14
C ASN A 89 49.87 4.70 -19.36
N THR A 90 49.38 3.73 -18.58
CA THR A 90 50.22 2.77 -17.86
C THR A 90 50.32 1.41 -18.56
N LEU A 91 49.57 1.20 -19.64
CA LEU A 91 49.55 -0.05 -20.40
C LEU A 91 50.73 -0.09 -21.37
N ALA A 92 51.47 -1.21 -21.39
CA ALA A 92 52.52 -1.46 -22.36
C ALA A 92 51.95 -1.94 -23.71
N ASP A 93 52.78 -1.98 -24.76
CA ASP A 93 52.35 -2.43 -26.10
C ASP A 93 51.84 -3.88 -26.13
N ASP A 94 52.38 -4.74 -25.25
CA ASP A 94 51.91 -6.12 -25.08
C ASP A 94 50.56 -6.19 -24.34
N ASP A 95 50.31 -5.27 -23.40
CA ASP A 95 49.01 -5.14 -22.73
C ASP A 95 47.93 -4.70 -23.72
N TRP A 96 48.25 -3.75 -24.61
CA TRP A 96 47.36 -3.32 -25.68
C TRP A 96 47.09 -4.42 -26.70
N CYS A 97 48.10 -5.21 -27.06
CA CYS A 97 47.94 -6.39 -27.89
C CYS A 97 46.99 -7.42 -27.27
N ALA A 98 47.18 -7.72 -25.98
CA ALA A 98 46.30 -8.62 -25.24
C ALA A 98 44.88 -8.07 -25.07
N ALA A 99 44.75 -6.76 -24.83
CA ALA A 99 43.47 -6.05 -24.79
C ALA A 99 42.75 -6.14 -26.13
N GLY A 100 43.42 -5.90 -27.25
CA GLY A 100 42.86 -6.00 -28.59
C GLY A 100 42.26 -7.38 -28.87
N THR A 101 42.98 -8.45 -28.55
CA THR A 101 42.46 -9.83 -28.65
C THR A 101 41.19 -10.04 -27.81
N THR A 102 41.18 -9.58 -26.55
CA THR A 102 39.99 -9.69 -25.69
C THR A 102 38.83 -8.84 -26.20
N GLY A 103 39.10 -7.64 -26.72
CA GLY A 103 38.08 -6.77 -27.28
C GLY A 103 37.42 -7.33 -28.52
N VAL A 104 38.22 -7.95 -29.41
CA VAL A 104 37.70 -8.66 -30.58
C VAL A 104 36.81 -9.82 -30.16
N ALA A 105 37.24 -10.65 -29.20
CA ALA A 105 36.42 -11.77 -28.72
C ALA A 105 35.06 -11.33 -28.13
N ILE A 106 34.96 -10.11 -27.57
CA ILE A 106 33.68 -9.52 -27.14
C ILE A 106 32.87 -9.06 -28.35
N ALA A 107 33.50 -8.31 -29.27
CA ALA A 107 32.85 -7.71 -30.44
C ALA A 107 32.44 -8.74 -31.52
N GLU A 108 33.08 -9.91 -31.56
CA GLU A 108 32.72 -11.04 -32.43
C GLU A 108 31.28 -11.51 -32.22
N LYS A 109 30.76 -11.37 -30.99
CA LYS A 109 29.36 -11.66 -30.66
C LYS A 109 28.39 -10.52 -31.03
N GLY A 110 28.90 -9.44 -31.64
CA GLY A 110 28.15 -8.23 -31.96
C GLY A 110 27.62 -7.49 -30.74
N GLU A 111 26.49 -6.80 -30.91
CA GLU A 111 25.86 -5.98 -29.86
C GLU A 111 25.55 -6.77 -28.59
N VAL A 112 25.19 -8.06 -28.72
CA VAL A 112 24.91 -8.94 -27.58
C VAL A 112 26.14 -9.09 -26.69
N GLY A 113 27.33 -9.29 -27.28
CA GLY A 113 28.58 -9.41 -26.51
C GLY A 113 28.94 -8.13 -25.74
N ILE A 114 28.70 -6.97 -26.35
CA ILE A 114 28.96 -5.68 -25.71
C ILE A 114 27.97 -5.45 -24.57
N ARG A 115 26.69 -5.79 -24.77
CA ARG A 115 25.66 -5.75 -23.73
C ARG A 115 25.98 -6.71 -22.58
N GLU A 116 26.40 -7.94 -22.85
CA GLU A 116 26.88 -8.91 -21.85
C GLU A 116 28.07 -8.37 -21.04
N PHE A 117 29.02 -7.74 -21.72
CA PHE A 117 30.18 -7.12 -21.08
C PHE A 117 29.76 -5.98 -20.13
N MET A 118 28.89 -5.08 -20.59
CA MET A 118 28.36 -3.98 -19.75
C MET A 118 27.53 -4.52 -18.59
N ASP A 119 26.74 -5.58 -18.80
CA ASP A 119 26.02 -6.28 -17.74
C ASP A 119 26.96 -6.85 -16.68
N GLY A 120 28.07 -7.45 -17.09
CA GLY A 120 29.12 -7.89 -16.18
C GLY A 120 29.65 -6.75 -15.32
N LEU A 121 29.84 -5.56 -15.89
CA LEU A 121 30.28 -4.37 -15.14
C LEU A 121 29.21 -3.89 -14.15
N VAL A 122 27.95 -3.85 -14.55
CA VAL A 122 26.81 -3.46 -13.70
C VAL A 122 26.66 -4.41 -12.52
N CYS A 123 26.69 -5.72 -12.76
CA CYS A 123 26.50 -6.76 -11.74
C CYS A 123 27.69 -6.86 -10.77
N SER A 124 28.91 -6.60 -11.24
CA SER A 124 30.14 -6.68 -10.42
C SER A 124 30.49 -5.37 -9.71
N TYR A 125 29.68 -4.31 -9.87
CA TYR A 125 29.98 -3.02 -9.26
C TYR A 125 29.70 -3.04 -7.74
N PRO A 126 30.66 -2.67 -6.89
CA PRO A 126 30.46 -2.63 -5.44
C PRO A 126 29.71 -1.35 -5.06
N TYR A 127 28.40 -1.34 -5.26
CA TYR A 127 27.54 -0.21 -4.91
C TYR A 127 27.67 0.18 -3.43
N THR A 128 27.68 1.49 -3.16
CA THR A 128 27.56 1.98 -1.78
C THR A 128 26.16 1.67 -1.22
N ARG A 129 25.96 1.96 0.07
CA ARG A 129 24.67 1.76 0.75
C ARG A 129 23.52 2.55 0.12
N SER A 130 23.78 3.67 -0.57
CA SER A 130 22.73 4.39 -1.30
C SER A 130 22.44 3.78 -2.68
N ALA A 131 23.46 3.19 -3.30
CA ALA A 131 23.46 2.62 -4.64
C ALA A 131 23.00 3.62 -5.73
N THR A 132 23.48 4.85 -5.64
CA THR A 132 23.10 5.98 -6.52
C THR A 132 24.20 6.34 -7.52
N GLU A 133 25.19 5.47 -7.69
CA GLU A 133 26.33 5.67 -8.58
C GLU A 133 25.89 5.63 -10.05
N GLY A 134 26.33 6.62 -10.80
CA GLY A 134 26.01 6.76 -12.23
C GLY A 134 26.86 5.88 -13.16
N PRO A 135 26.54 5.89 -14.47
CA PRO A 135 27.20 5.06 -15.47
C PRO A 135 28.71 5.32 -15.58
N GLN A 136 29.17 6.55 -15.33
CA GLN A 136 30.61 6.85 -15.30
C GLN A 136 31.38 6.06 -14.23
N ALA A 137 30.76 5.77 -13.10
CA ALA A 137 31.37 4.98 -12.04
C ALA A 137 31.23 3.47 -12.32
N VAL A 138 30.04 3.04 -12.77
CA VAL A 138 29.72 1.63 -12.99
C VAL A 138 30.43 1.05 -14.21
N LEU A 139 30.32 1.72 -15.36
CA LEU A 139 30.97 1.32 -16.61
C LEU A 139 32.42 1.83 -16.70
N GLY A 140 32.80 2.76 -15.81
CA GLY A 140 34.18 3.20 -15.64
C GLY A 140 34.78 3.83 -16.90
N ARG A 141 35.97 3.36 -17.26
CA ARG A 141 36.80 3.87 -18.36
C ARG A 141 36.09 3.75 -19.71
N TRP A 142 35.27 2.72 -19.93
CA TRP A 142 34.47 2.57 -21.14
C TRP A 142 33.57 3.79 -21.38
N PHE A 143 32.80 4.18 -20.36
CA PHE A 143 31.93 5.35 -20.44
C PHE A 143 32.72 6.67 -20.54
N LYS A 144 33.82 6.80 -19.79
CA LYS A 144 34.65 8.01 -19.80
C LYS A 144 35.26 8.28 -21.19
N VAL A 145 35.73 7.24 -21.87
CA VAL A 145 36.32 7.36 -23.21
C VAL A 145 35.29 7.85 -24.22
N LEU A 146 34.09 7.28 -24.21
CA LEU A 146 33.00 7.71 -25.09
C LEU A 146 32.47 9.12 -24.76
N SER A 147 32.53 9.52 -23.48
CA SER A 147 32.02 10.82 -23.04
C SER A 147 32.98 11.98 -23.25
N PHE A 148 34.30 11.73 -23.14
CA PHE A 148 35.29 12.81 -23.00
C PHE A 148 36.48 12.71 -23.97
N GLU A 149 36.77 11.54 -24.55
CA GLU A 149 37.99 11.34 -25.36
C GLU A 149 37.69 11.10 -26.84
N LYS A 150 36.77 10.19 -27.14
CA LYS A 150 36.38 9.82 -28.52
C LYS A 150 35.13 10.59 -28.95
N LEU A 151 35.27 11.91 -29.06
CA LEU A 151 34.17 12.83 -29.37
C LEU A 151 33.77 12.88 -30.86
N HIS A 152 34.47 12.15 -31.73
CA HIS A 152 34.17 12.14 -33.16
C HIS A 152 32.76 11.59 -33.42
N PRO A 153 31.97 12.17 -34.35
CA PRO A 153 30.61 11.72 -34.64
C PRO A 153 30.49 10.24 -35.04
N ASP A 154 31.54 9.67 -35.64
CA ASP A 154 31.54 8.24 -36.01
C ASP A 154 31.38 7.29 -34.82
N PHE A 155 31.68 7.75 -33.59
CA PHE A 155 31.40 6.99 -32.36
C PHE A 155 29.94 7.07 -31.91
N ASP A 156 29.07 7.85 -32.56
CA ASP A 156 27.66 7.98 -32.18
C ASP A 156 26.90 6.64 -32.25
N VAL A 157 27.22 5.78 -33.21
CA VAL A 157 26.64 4.42 -33.30
C VAL A 157 26.89 3.63 -32.00
N VAL A 158 28.09 3.77 -31.43
CA VAL A 158 28.47 3.10 -30.18
C VAL A 158 27.87 3.83 -28.97
N ARG A 159 27.84 5.16 -28.98
CA ARG A 159 27.21 5.96 -27.91
C ARG A 159 25.71 5.66 -27.81
N ASP A 160 25.03 5.45 -28.94
CA ASP A 160 23.61 5.11 -28.98
C ASP A 160 23.34 3.73 -28.40
N LEU A 161 24.15 2.72 -28.76
CA LEU A 161 24.07 1.39 -28.16
C LEU A 161 24.27 1.44 -26.63
N VAL A 162 25.26 2.19 -26.15
CA VAL A 162 25.53 2.32 -24.71
C VAL A 162 24.43 3.14 -24.02
N ALA A 163 23.88 4.15 -24.67
CA ALA A 163 22.78 4.96 -24.13
C ALA A 163 21.50 4.14 -23.97
N GLU A 164 21.16 3.33 -24.98
CA GLU A 164 20.02 2.40 -24.94
C GLU A 164 20.18 1.41 -23.79
N PHE A 165 21.36 0.79 -23.66
CA PHE A 165 21.66 -0.09 -22.54
C PHE A 165 21.49 0.59 -21.17
N ILE A 166 22.01 1.82 -21.00
CA ILE A 166 21.88 2.56 -19.74
C ILE A 166 20.41 2.85 -19.45
N ALA A 167 19.62 3.27 -20.45
CA ALA A 167 18.20 3.55 -20.28
C ALA A 167 17.41 2.29 -19.88
N GLU A 168 17.77 1.12 -20.39
CA GLU A 168 17.13 -0.16 -20.08
C GLU A 168 17.54 -0.75 -18.72
N ARG A 169 18.76 -0.47 -18.25
CA ARG A 169 19.35 -1.15 -17.08
C ARG A 169 19.54 -0.27 -15.86
N MET A 170 19.44 1.04 -16.00
CA MET A 170 19.63 2.00 -14.91
C MET A 170 18.42 2.94 -14.81
N PRO A 171 18.14 3.52 -13.62
CA PRO A 171 16.94 4.31 -13.38
C PRO A 171 17.05 5.74 -13.91
N PHE A 172 17.30 5.91 -15.21
CA PHE A 172 17.33 7.19 -15.91
C PHE A 172 15.94 7.55 -16.44
N GLY A 173 15.59 8.85 -16.45
CA GLY A 173 14.32 9.31 -16.96
C GLY A 173 14.34 10.77 -17.41
N SER A 174 13.15 11.31 -17.62
CA SER A 174 12.98 12.67 -18.14
C SER A 174 13.71 13.71 -17.27
N GLY A 175 14.57 14.51 -17.90
CA GLY A 175 15.44 15.49 -17.24
C GLY A 175 16.90 15.05 -17.10
N ASP A 176 17.18 13.76 -17.27
CA ASP A 176 18.56 13.25 -17.32
C ASP A 176 19.10 13.32 -18.76
N THR A 177 20.44 13.33 -18.90
CA THR A 177 21.13 13.31 -20.20
C THR A 177 22.17 12.20 -20.25
N ILE A 178 22.23 11.47 -21.37
CA ILE A 178 23.25 10.45 -21.65
C ILE A 178 24.01 10.85 -22.92
N PHE A 179 25.33 10.98 -22.84
CA PHE A 179 26.18 11.49 -23.93
C PHE A 179 25.67 12.81 -24.56
N GLY A 180 25.10 13.70 -23.74
CA GLY A 180 24.53 14.98 -24.18
C GLY A 180 23.16 14.90 -24.84
N LYS A 181 22.59 13.70 -25.04
CA LYS A 181 21.21 13.50 -25.53
C LYS A 181 20.25 13.39 -24.34
N PRO A 182 19.11 14.10 -24.35
CA PRO A 182 18.12 14.00 -23.28
C PRO A 182 17.45 12.63 -23.29
N VAL A 183 17.22 12.05 -22.11
CA VAL A 183 16.43 10.83 -21.96
C VAL A 183 14.96 11.22 -21.98
N GLU A 184 14.23 10.86 -23.03
CA GLU A 184 12.83 11.26 -23.18
C GLU A 184 11.89 10.51 -22.23
N ARG A 185 12.12 9.21 -22.07
CA ARG A 185 11.20 8.30 -21.34
C ARG A 185 11.94 7.52 -20.26
N ARG A 186 11.29 7.39 -19.11
CA ARG A 186 11.76 6.56 -18.00
C ARG A 186 11.27 5.13 -18.16
N ILE A 187 12.19 4.18 -18.32
CA ILE A 187 11.87 2.74 -18.39
C ILE A 187 11.88 2.14 -16.98
N LEU A 188 12.93 2.44 -16.22
CA LEU A 188 13.10 1.95 -14.85
C LEU A 188 13.04 3.07 -13.82
N HIS A 189 12.40 2.76 -12.71
CA HIS A 189 12.59 3.47 -11.46
C HIS A 189 13.42 2.65 -10.50
N SER A 190 14.21 3.33 -9.70
CA SER A 190 14.63 2.85 -8.40
C SER A 190 13.71 3.42 -7.34
N VAL A 191 13.64 2.79 -6.16
CA VAL A 191 12.93 3.38 -5.01
C VAL A 191 13.44 4.80 -4.72
N TYR A 192 14.73 5.05 -4.91
CA TYR A 192 15.33 6.38 -4.76
C TYR A 192 14.78 7.39 -5.78
N THR A 193 14.85 7.09 -7.07
CA THR A 193 14.42 8.02 -8.13
C THR A 193 12.92 8.30 -8.06
N ALA A 194 12.09 7.28 -7.84
CA ALA A 194 10.65 7.46 -7.65
C ALA A 194 10.32 8.27 -6.38
N SER A 195 11.10 8.10 -5.31
CA SER A 195 10.94 8.87 -4.08
C SER A 195 11.21 10.37 -4.30
N GLN A 196 12.26 10.71 -5.07
CA GLN A 196 12.58 12.09 -5.39
C GLN A 196 11.52 12.73 -6.29
N GLU A 197 11.09 12.01 -7.33
CA GLU A 197 10.10 12.50 -8.29
C GLU A 197 8.75 12.79 -7.62
N LEU A 198 8.27 11.86 -6.78
CA LEU A 198 6.98 11.98 -6.10
C LEU A 198 7.06 12.80 -4.80
N ARG A 199 8.27 13.16 -4.34
CA ARG A 199 8.54 13.79 -3.02
C ARG A 199 7.99 12.98 -1.85
N ILE A 200 8.02 11.65 -1.97
CA ILE A 200 7.57 10.71 -0.95
C ILE A 200 8.78 10.12 -0.25
N HIS A 201 8.78 10.02 1.08
CA HIS A 201 9.90 9.41 1.81
C HIS A 201 10.20 7.95 1.36
N PRO A 202 11.46 7.56 1.08
CA PRO A 202 11.80 6.27 0.46
C PRO A 202 11.28 5.05 1.22
N LYS A 203 11.35 5.07 2.57
CA LYS A 203 10.83 3.98 3.41
C LYS A 203 9.31 3.76 3.21
N ARG A 204 8.54 4.82 2.96
CA ARG A 204 7.09 4.72 2.72
C ARG A 204 6.84 4.13 1.35
N LEU A 205 7.48 4.70 0.33
CA LEU A 205 7.31 4.25 -1.04
C LEU A 205 7.68 2.77 -1.19
N ARG A 206 8.79 2.34 -0.58
CA ARG A 206 9.20 0.93 -0.53
C ARG A 206 8.10 0.01 0.00
N LYS A 207 7.49 0.35 1.14
CA LYS A 207 6.40 -0.45 1.73
C LYS A 207 5.21 -0.56 0.77
N ILE A 208 4.82 0.56 0.14
CA ILE A 208 3.71 0.57 -0.83
C ILE A 208 4.02 -0.38 -2.00
N LEU A 209 5.22 -0.26 -2.59
CA LEU A 209 5.64 -1.10 -3.71
C LEU A 209 5.74 -2.59 -3.35
N GLN A 210 6.12 -2.91 -2.11
CA GLN A 210 6.09 -4.29 -1.58
C GLN A 210 4.66 -4.81 -1.36
N ALA A 211 3.75 -3.94 -0.94
CA ALA A 211 2.36 -4.32 -0.69
C ALA A 211 1.58 -4.56 -1.98
N THR A 212 1.90 -3.83 -3.05
CA THR A 212 1.35 -4.05 -4.40
C THR A 212 2.04 -5.15 -5.19
N GLY A 213 3.16 -5.69 -4.69
CA GLY A 213 3.92 -6.74 -5.38
C GLY A 213 4.77 -6.24 -6.55
N ILE A 214 4.95 -4.92 -6.68
CA ILE A 214 5.85 -4.33 -7.70
C ILE A 214 7.32 -4.64 -7.37
N LEU A 215 7.67 -4.62 -6.08
CA LEU A 215 8.96 -5.12 -5.62
C LEU A 215 8.81 -6.56 -5.12
N THR A 216 9.67 -7.44 -5.63
CA THR A 216 9.82 -8.79 -5.05
C THR A 216 10.48 -8.71 -3.67
N LYS A 217 10.44 -9.82 -2.91
CA LYS A 217 11.09 -9.88 -1.58
C LYS A 217 12.60 -9.67 -1.68
N GLU A 218 13.22 -10.16 -2.75
CA GLU A 218 14.65 -10.05 -2.99
C GLU A 218 15.03 -8.60 -3.32
N GLN A 219 14.27 -7.95 -4.21
CA GLN A 219 14.48 -6.54 -4.56
C GLN A 219 14.22 -5.58 -3.39
N ALA A 220 13.30 -5.96 -2.50
CA ALA A 220 12.97 -5.22 -1.30
C ALA A 220 14.13 -5.07 -0.30
N GLU A 221 15.03 -6.06 -0.24
CA GLU A 221 16.21 -6.05 0.62
C GLU A 221 17.36 -5.22 0.03
N LEU A 222 17.32 -4.91 -1.26
CA LEU A 222 18.34 -4.10 -1.91
C LEU A 222 18.32 -2.65 -1.40
N PRO A 223 19.44 -1.91 -1.49
CA PRO A 223 19.49 -0.46 -1.33
C PRO A 223 18.45 0.27 -2.18
N ASN A 224 18.03 1.48 -1.77
CA ASN A 224 17.00 2.22 -2.50
C ASN A 224 17.37 2.54 -3.96
N GLY A 225 18.66 2.74 -4.26
CA GLY A 225 19.12 2.97 -5.63
C GLY A 225 19.14 1.71 -6.49
N SER A 226 19.36 0.52 -5.90
CA SER A 226 19.38 -0.78 -6.60
C SER A 226 18.04 -1.50 -6.66
N ALA A 227 17.06 -1.10 -5.85
CA ALA A 227 15.71 -1.67 -5.88
C ALA A 227 14.95 -1.14 -7.11
N LEU A 228 15.26 -1.71 -8.27
CA LEU A 228 14.73 -1.33 -9.58
C LEU A 228 13.38 -2.00 -9.87
N PHE A 229 12.49 -1.28 -10.56
CA PHE A 229 11.19 -1.75 -11.02
C PHE A 229 10.74 -0.98 -12.26
N ASP A 230 9.84 -1.57 -13.04
CA ASP A 230 9.30 -0.98 -14.26
C ASP A 230 8.47 0.28 -13.97
N ALA A 231 8.80 1.39 -14.61
CA ALA A 231 8.16 2.68 -14.38
C ALA A 231 6.73 2.75 -14.93
N VAL A 232 6.48 2.10 -16.08
CA VAL A 232 5.17 2.13 -16.75
C VAL A 232 4.17 1.27 -15.99
N ALA A 233 4.55 0.04 -15.63
CA ALA A 233 3.73 -0.88 -14.85
C ALA A 233 3.42 -0.33 -13.45
N ALA A 234 4.37 0.40 -12.85
CA ALA A 234 4.18 0.99 -11.53
C ALA A 234 3.39 2.31 -11.52
N SER A 235 3.24 2.98 -12.67
CA SER A 235 2.65 4.33 -12.79
C SER A 235 1.31 4.50 -12.04
N PRO A 236 0.31 3.59 -12.16
CA PRO A 236 -0.95 3.74 -11.41
C PRO A 236 -0.76 3.68 -9.89
N THR A 237 0.17 2.83 -9.43
CA THR A 237 0.49 2.71 -8.00
C THR A 237 1.24 3.93 -7.50
N LEU A 238 2.15 4.48 -8.31
CA LEU A 238 2.90 5.70 -8.00
C LEU A 238 1.96 6.90 -7.89
N ALA A 239 0.98 7.02 -8.79
CA ALA A 239 -0.05 8.05 -8.72
C ALA A 239 -0.90 7.93 -7.45
N ASP A 240 -1.35 6.71 -7.11
CA ASP A 240 -2.08 6.46 -5.86
C ASP A 240 -1.23 6.74 -4.61
N ALA A 241 0.07 6.45 -4.67
CA ALA A 241 0.99 6.72 -3.56
C ALA A 241 1.19 8.22 -3.35
N ALA A 242 1.25 9.00 -4.44
CA ALA A 242 1.39 10.46 -4.41
C ALA A 242 0.12 11.15 -3.90
N ASP A 243 -1.05 10.65 -4.28
CA ASP A 243 -2.36 11.13 -3.78
C ASP A 243 -2.78 10.51 -2.43
N GLY A 244 -1.93 9.66 -1.87
CA GLY A 244 -2.20 8.96 -0.62
C GLY A 244 -2.04 9.86 0.61
N LEU A 245 -3.07 9.96 1.43
CA LEU A 245 -3.06 10.65 2.72
C LEU A 245 -2.83 9.67 3.88
N PHE A 246 -2.02 10.09 4.85
CA PHE A 246 -1.81 9.33 6.08
C PHE A 246 -2.86 9.62 7.14
N MET A 247 -2.99 8.74 8.13
CA MET A 247 -3.88 8.91 9.29
C MET A 247 -3.81 10.28 10.00
N THR A 248 -2.66 10.98 9.98
CA THR A 248 -2.57 12.36 10.51
C THR A 248 -3.31 13.34 9.61
N GLU A 249 -3.04 13.29 8.32
CA GLU A 249 -3.66 14.13 7.29
C GLU A 249 -5.13 13.80 7.10
N VAL A 250 -5.53 12.53 7.20
CA VAL A 250 -6.91 12.04 7.07
C VAL A 250 -7.83 12.66 8.14
N LYS A 251 -7.34 12.85 9.37
CA LYS A 251 -8.13 13.47 10.45
C LYS A 251 -8.50 14.91 10.10
N GLU A 252 -7.51 15.67 9.64
CA GLU A 252 -7.69 17.05 9.20
C GLU A 252 -8.57 17.10 7.95
N TYR A 253 -8.28 16.23 6.98
CA TYR A 253 -9.00 16.13 5.72
C TYR A 253 -10.48 15.82 5.90
N LEU A 254 -10.80 14.82 6.72
CA LEU A 254 -12.17 14.43 7.02
C LEU A 254 -12.84 15.36 8.04
N GLY A 255 -12.13 16.31 8.66
CA GLY A 255 -12.69 17.09 9.78
C GLY A 255 -13.17 16.19 10.93
N ALA A 256 -12.47 15.09 11.19
CA ALA A 256 -12.81 14.09 12.19
C ALA A 256 -11.64 13.91 13.17
N GLY A 257 -11.92 13.95 14.47
CA GLY A 257 -10.88 13.68 15.48
C GLY A 257 -10.32 12.26 15.39
N ARG A 258 -9.27 11.98 16.17
CA ARG A 258 -8.55 10.69 16.15
C ARG A 258 -9.48 9.49 16.44
N VAL A 259 -10.36 9.63 17.42
CA VAL A 259 -11.29 8.57 17.82
C VAL A 259 -12.33 8.33 16.72
N GLN A 260 -12.90 9.41 16.15
CA GLN A 260 -13.90 9.28 15.10
C GLN A 260 -13.31 8.66 13.84
N THR A 261 -12.13 9.12 13.40
CA THR A 261 -11.45 8.55 12.23
C THR A 261 -11.18 7.06 12.41
N LYS A 262 -10.75 6.63 13.61
CA LYS A 262 -10.57 5.21 13.91
C LYS A 262 -11.89 4.43 13.81
N LEU A 263 -12.98 4.96 14.36
CA LEU A 263 -14.32 4.34 14.23
C LEU A 263 -14.77 4.23 12.77
N LEU A 264 -14.43 5.21 11.92
CA LEU A 264 -14.74 5.16 10.48
C LEU A 264 -13.98 4.03 9.77
N VAL A 265 -12.74 3.78 10.17
CA VAL A 265 -11.93 2.67 9.63
C VAL A 265 -12.44 1.32 10.15
N ASP A 266 -12.60 1.19 11.47
CA ASP A 266 -13.02 -0.06 12.12
C ASP A 266 -14.43 -0.47 11.67
N GLY A 267 -15.32 0.50 11.44
CA GLY A 267 -16.66 0.29 10.87
C GLY A 267 -16.68 0.07 9.34
N GLY A 268 -15.53 0.14 8.67
CA GLY A 268 -15.42 -0.08 7.22
C GLY A 268 -16.02 1.02 6.33
N PHE A 269 -16.34 2.19 6.90
CA PHE A 269 -16.88 3.35 6.18
C PHE A 269 -15.84 4.02 5.28
N ILE A 270 -14.61 4.10 5.77
CA ILE A 270 -13.42 4.42 4.96
C ILE A 270 -12.47 3.23 5.03
N LYS A 271 -11.81 2.93 3.91
CA LYS A 271 -10.89 1.79 3.82
C LYS A 271 -9.50 2.30 3.49
N PRO A 272 -8.46 1.85 4.22
CA PRO A 272 -7.10 2.12 3.80
C PRO A 272 -6.85 1.42 2.47
N MET A 273 -5.88 1.92 1.71
CA MET A 273 -5.46 1.39 0.42
C MET A 273 -5.02 -0.09 0.53
N PHE A 274 -4.48 -0.47 1.69
CA PHE A 274 -3.98 -1.83 1.97
C PHE A 274 -4.54 -2.39 3.28
N PRO A 275 -5.82 -2.77 3.36
CA PRO A 275 -6.51 -3.11 4.62
C PRO A 275 -6.08 -4.43 5.28
N LYS A 276 -5.13 -5.16 4.69
CA LYS A 276 -4.58 -6.43 5.21
C LYS A 276 -3.12 -6.29 5.64
N ARG A 277 -2.60 -5.06 5.73
CA ARG A 277 -1.17 -4.76 5.94
C ARG A 277 -1.06 -3.71 7.05
N PRO A 278 -0.98 -4.12 8.34
CA PRO A 278 -0.95 -3.23 9.50
C PRO A 278 0.05 -2.06 9.40
N GLU A 279 1.21 -2.31 8.77
CA GLU A 279 2.23 -1.29 8.54
C GLU A 279 1.85 -0.19 7.53
N LEU A 280 0.76 -0.39 6.77
CA LEU A 280 0.20 0.48 5.74
C LEU A 280 -1.31 0.74 5.92
N ASP A 281 -1.94 0.22 6.98
CA ASP A 281 -3.36 0.42 7.35
C ASP A 281 -3.72 1.89 7.63
N HIS A 282 -2.78 2.82 7.42
CA HIS A 282 -2.92 4.25 7.64
C HIS A 282 -2.84 5.07 6.36
N LEU A 283 -2.68 4.43 5.20
CA LEU A 283 -2.65 5.10 3.90
C LEU A 283 -4.03 5.06 3.24
N PHE A 284 -4.59 6.20 2.90
CA PHE A 284 -5.91 6.35 2.27
C PHE A 284 -5.77 7.11 0.97
N ARG A 285 -6.48 6.69 -0.07
CA ARG A 285 -6.55 7.47 -1.31
C ARG A 285 -7.46 8.67 -1.09
N ARG A 286 -7.02 9.86 -1.48
CA ARG A 286 -7.85 11.08 -1.36
C ARG A 286 -9.19 10.92 -2.07
N ARG A 287 -9.20 10.36 -3.28
CA ARG A 287 -10.43 10.03 -4.04
C ARG A 287 -11.44 9.16 -3.28
N ASP A 288 -10.97 8.22 -2.46
CA ASP A 288 -11.85 7.33 -1.70
C ASP A 288 -12.49 8.08 -0.52
N LEU A 289 -11.74 9.00 0.10
CA LEU A 289 -12.25 9.90 1.14
C LEU A 289 -13.25 10.91 0.58
N ASP A 290 -12.98 11.47 -0.60
CA ASP A 290 -13.92 12.36 -1.30
C ASP A 290 -15.22 11.65 -1.67
N THR A 291 -15.11 10.40 -2.14
CA THR A 291 -16.26 9.55 -2.43
C THR A 291 -17.08 9.30 -1.16
N PHE A 292 -16.42 9.04 -0.03
CA PHE A 292 -17.08 8.90 1.27
C PHE A 292 -17.80 10.18 1.69
N LEU A 293 -17.13 11.34 1.66
CA LEU A 293 -17.74 12.63 2.02
C LEU A 293 -18.90 12.99 1.09
N THR A 294 -18.78 12.75 -0.21
CA THR A 294 -19.84 12.98 -1.19
C THR A 294 -21.07 12.12 -0.88
N ARG A 295 -20.87 10.84 -0.56
CA ARG A 295 -21.97 9.95 -0.15
C ARG A 295 -22.59 10.38 1.18
N LEU A 296 -21.78 10.84 2.13
CA LEU A 296 -22.24 11.29 3.44
C LEU A 296 -23.15 12.52 3.35
N PHE A 297 -22.86 13.42 2.39
CA PHE A 297 -23.56 14.69 2.22
C PHE A 297 -24.52 14.74 1.02
N ALA A 298 -24.77 13.62 0.34
CA ALA A 298 -25.53 13.59 -0.91
C ALA A 298 -26.92 14.26 -0.81
N ASP A 299 -27.62 14.03 0.31
CA ASP A 299 -28.98 14.52 0.55
C ASP A 299 -29.02 15.59 1.68
N ALA A 300 -27.85 16.14 2.04
CA ALA A 300 -27.72 17.01 3.21
C ALA A 300 -28.12 18.46 2.92
N VAL A 301 -29.05 19.00 3.72
CA VAL A 301 -29.51 20.39 3.61
C VAL A 301 -28.49 21.34 4.27
N PRO A 302 -28.04 22.41 3.59
CA PRO A 302 -27.15 23.40 4.22
C PRO A 302 -27.86 24.19 5.33
N VAL A 303 -27.29 24.20 6.53
CA VAL A 303 -27.82 24.88 7.73
C VAL A 303 -26.81 25.91 8.22
N ALA A 304 -27.27 27.16 8.41
CA ALA A 304 -26.47 28.23 9.01
C ALA A 304 -26.55 28.17 10.55
N GLU A 305 -27.76 28.12 11.09
CA GLU A 305 -28.01 28.07 12.53
C GLU A 305 -28.85 26.81 12.86
N PRO A 306 -28.24 25.77 13.44
CA PRO A 306 -28.97 24.57 13.84
C PRO A 306 -29.84 24.85 15.07
N ASP A 307 -31.06 24.31 15.08
CA ASP A 307 -31.94 24.32 16.25
C ASP A 307 -31.49 23.30 17.33
N GLU A 308 -32.26 23.16 18.42
CA GLU A 308 -31.92 22.23 19.52
C GLU A 308 -31.98 20.73 19.14
N ASP A 309 -32.74 20.38 18.11
CA ASP A 309 -32.94 19.01 17.62
C ASP A 309 -31.89 18.65 16.55
N MET A 310 -31.39 19.62 15.80
CA MET A 310 -30.32 19.48 14.81
C MET A 310 -28.95 19.48 15.48
N VAL A 311 -28.36 18.31 15.68
CA VAL A 311 -27.08 18.19 16.37
C VAL A 311 -26.04 17.42 15.57
N ASP A 312 -24.77 17.65 15.89
CA ASP A 312 -23.68 16.84 15.36
C ASP A 312 -23.77 15.39 15.85
N ILE A 313 -23.07 14.48 15.14
CA ILE A 313 -23.08 13.05 15.44
C ILE A 313 -22.68 12.76 16.90
N GLN A 314 -21.70 13.48 17.45
CA GLN A 314 -21.20 13.20 18.80
C GLN A 314 -22.22 13.60 19.88
N ARG A 315 -22.93 14.71 19.67
CA ARG A 315 -24.05 15.12 20.51
C ARG A 315 -25.24 14.17 20.36
N ALA A 316 -25.53 13.69 19.14
CA ALA A 316 -26.59 12.70 18.90
C ALA A 316 -26.31 11.38 19.63
N VAL A 317 -25.07 10.86 19.54
CA VAL A 317 -24.59 9.68 20.28
C VAL A 317 -24.88 9.81 21.78
N LYS A 318 -24.57 10.98 22.38
CA LYS A 318 -24.79 11.24 23.80
C LYS A 318 -26.28 11.39 24.17
N LYS A 319 -27.07 12.06 23.34
CA LYS A 319 -28.50 12.31 23.61
C LYS A 319 -29.39 11.07 23.40
N VAL A 320 -28.99 10.15 22.51
CA VAL A 320 -29.77 8.97 22.11
C VAL A 320 -29.20 7.66 22.68
N CYS A 321 -27.97 7.67 23.20
CA CYS A 321 -27.25 6.47 23.65
C CYS A 321 -27.06 5.43 22.52
N CYS A 322 -26.68 5.90 21.33
CA CYS A 322 -26.34 5.06 20.17
C CYS A 322 -24.88 5.24 19.77
N SER A 323 -24.36 4.36 18.92
CA SER A 323 -23.01 4.43 18.40
C SER A 323 -22.90 5.34 17.17
N THR A 324 -21.70 5.86 16.92
CA THR A 324 -21.42 6.60 15.68
C THR A 324 -21.67 5.74 14.44
N ALA A 325 -21.34 4.45 14.49
CA ALA A 325 -21.57 3.51 13.39
C ALA A 325 -23.07 3.38 13.05
N GLU A 326 -23.93 3.21 14.06
CA GLU A 326 -25.39 3.14 13.85
C GLU A 326 -25.94 4.40 13.17
N ILE A 327 -25.52 5.59 13.61
CA ILE A 327 -25.96 6.85 12.98
C ILE A 327 -25.49 6.90 11.52
N LEU A 328 -24.24 6.51 11.25
CA LEU A 328 -23.72 6.50 9.88
C LEU A 328 -24.41 5.48 9.00
N ASP A 329 -24.78 4.31 9.52
CA ASP A 329 -25.58 3.32 8.80
C ASP A 329 -26.98 3.86 8.46
N LEU A 330 -27.59 4.64 9.36
CA LEU A 330 -28.87 5.31 9.10
C LEU A 330 -28.73 6.39 8.03
N VAL A 331 -27.68 7.21 8.08
CA VAL A 331 -27.41 8.27 7.10
C VAL A 331 -27.09 7.68 5.74
N LEU A 332 -26.07 6.83 5.64
CA LEU A 332 -25.60 6.23 4.39
C LEU A 332 -26.61 5.23 3.81
N GLY A 333 -27.42 4.60 4.66
CA GLY A 333 -28.53 3.74 4.26
C GLY A 333 -29.82 4.50 3.91
N ARG A 334 -29.81 5.84 3.96
CA ARG A 334 -30.96 6.72 3.69
C ARG A 334 -32.23 6.36 4.49
N LYS A 335 -32.04 6.00 5.76
CA LYS A 335 -33.13 5.66 6.69
C LYS A 335 -33.60 6.87 7.51
N LEU A 336 -32.88 7.99 7.41
CA LEU A 336 -33.30 9.29 7.94
C LEU A 336 -33.94 10.10 6.81
N ALA A 337 -35.10 10.68 7.08
CA ALA A 337 -35.80 11.62 6.22
C ALA A 337 -35.09 12.97 6.15
N TRP A 338 -34.29 13.32 7.17
CA TRP A 338 -33.53 14.57 7.17
C TRP A 338 -32.08 14.40 7.61
N VAL A 339 -31.19 14.99 6.83
CA VAL A 339 -29.76 15.15 7.14
C VAL A 339 -29.36 16.58 6.81
N GLY A 340 -28.54 17.19 7.66
CA GLY A 340 -28.06 18.56 7.47
C GLY A 340 -26.56 18.67 7.35
N ARG A 341 -26.09 19.78 6.79
CA ARG A 341 -24.68 20.16 6.75
C ARG A 341 -24.50 21.57 7.28
N ARG A 342 -23.75 21.74 8.35
CA ARG A 342 -23.35 23.06 8.87
C ARG A 342 -22.49 23.81 7.84
N ARG A 343 -22.75 25.11 7.67
CA ARG A 343 -21.96 25.97 6.77
C ARG A 343 -20.61 26.41 7.36
N ASP A 344 -20.52 26.50 8.68
CA ASP A 344 -19.35 26.98 9.42
C ASP A 344 -18.37 25.86 9.81
N ALA A 345 -18.68 24.61 9.46
CA ALA A 345 -17.87 23.45 9.76
C ALA A 345 -17.51 22.67 8.49
N HIS A 346 -16.42 21.91 8.56
CA HIS A 346 -15.91 21.10 7.46
C HIS A 346 -15.98 19.59 7.77
N GLY A 347 -16.14 18.80 6.71
CA GLY A 347 -16.06 17.34 6.75
C GLY A 347 -17.09 16.72 7.70
N PHE A 348 -16.70 15.62 8.34
CA PHE A 348 -17.51 14.82 9.25
C PHE A 348 -18.14 15.63 10.39
N SER A 349 -17.42 16.63 10.93
CA SER A 349 -17.93 17.50 12.00
C SER A 349 -19.11 18.40 11.57
N ALA A 350 -19.29 18.60 10.26
CA ALA A 350 -20.38 19.40 9.72
C ALA A 350 -21.70 18.64 9.59
N LEU A 351 -21.70 17.31 9.74
CA LEU A 351 -22.90 16.50 9.60
C LEU A 351 -23.86 16.70 10.76
N LEU A 352 -25.11 17.03 10.43
CA LEU A 352 -26.20 17.19 11.37
C LEU A 352 -27.26 16.12 11.17
N VAL A 353 -27.80 15.64 12.28
CA VAL A 353 -28.95 14.73 12.34
C VAL A 353 -29.97 15.25 13.36
N ARG A 354 -31.25 14.89 13.18
CA ARG A 354 -32.29 15.19 14.17
C ARG A 354 -32.29 14.16 15.28
N VAL A 355 -32.20 14.61 16.54
CA VAL A 355 -32.19 13.74 17.72
C VAL A 355 -33.49 12.95 17.83
N SER A 356 -34.62 13.61 17.57
CA SER A 356 -35.96 13.01 17.53
C SER A 356 -36.00 11.82 16.57
N GLU A 357 -35.60 12.02 15.33
CA GLU A 357 -35.64 11.00 14.29
C GLU A 357 -34.67 9.85 14.54
N VAL A 358 -33.42 10.16 14.92
CA VAL A 358 -32.44 9.11 15.26
C VAL A 358 -32.95 8.28 16.42
N ARG A 359 -33.56 8.89 17.44
CA ARG A 359 -34.18 8.20 18.57
C ARG A 359 -35.29 7.25 18.12
N ASP A 360 -36.17 7.69 17.22
CA ASP A 360 -37.27 6.85 16.72
C ASP A 360 -36.77 5.66 15.89
N ARG A 361 -35.71 5.86 15.09
CA ARG A 361 -35.12 4.79 14.26
C ARG A 361 -34.22 3.83 15.02
N THR A 362 -33.68 4.23 16.16
CA THR A 362 -32.74 3.43 16.97
C THR A 362 -33.40 2.74 18.15
N ARG A 363 -34.56 3.19 18.62
CA ARG A 363 -35.28 2.54 19.72
C ARG A 363 -35.92 1.23 19.27
N GLY A 364 -35.70 0.17 20.05
CA GLY A 364 -36.58 -1.00 20.00
C GLY A 364 -37.96 -0.67 20.57
N SER A 365 -38.97 -1.46 20.23
CA SER A 365 -40.27 -1.35 20.89
C SER A 365 -40.32 -2.22 22.17
N MET A 366 -41.04 -1.78 23.20
CA MET A 366 -41.42 -2.64 24.34
C MET A 366 -42.82 -3.24 24.16
N ASP A 367 -43.40 -3.17 22.96
CA ASP A 367 -44.77 -3.66 22.73
C ASP A 367 -44.93 -5.12 23.18
N GLY A 368 -45.91 -5.37 24.04
CA GLY A 368 -46.20 -6.70 24.60
C GLY A 368 -45.22 -7.19 25.66
N CYS A 369 -44.33 -6.35 26.19
CA CYS A 369 -43.37 -6.70 27.24
C CYS A 369 -43.49 -5.75 28.44
N THR A 370 -43.51 -6.34 29.64
CA THR A 370 -43.65 -5.60 30.90
C THR A 370 -42.47 -5.84 31.83
N THR A 371 -42.15 -4.87 32.68
CA THR A 371 -41.04 -4.98 33.64
C THR A 371 -41.49 -5.67 34.93
N ALA A 372 -40.58 -6.31 35.67
CA ALA A 372 -40.91 -6.93 36.96
C ALA A 372 -41.63 -5.96 37.93
N ARG A 373 -41.26 -4.67 37.92
CA ARG A 373 -41.91 -3.63 38.73
C ARG A 373 -43.35 -3.33 38.29
N ALA A 374 -43.65 -3.45 37.01
CA ALA A 374 -45.02 -3.36 36.52
C ALA A 374 -45.82 -4.62 36.88
N VAL A 375 -45.21 -5.81 36.81
CA VAL A 375 -45.83 -7.08 37.26
C VAL A 375 -46.21 -7.06 38.73
N GLU A 376 -45.38 -6.48 39.61
CA GLU A 376 -45.71 -6.29 41.04
C GLU A 376 -47.05 -5.55 41.23
N LYS A 377 -47.26 -4.47 40.46
CA LYS A 377 -48.50 -3.68 40.52
C LYS A 377 -49.70 -4.47 39.98
N VAL A 378 -49.52 -5.18 38.87
CA VAL A 378 -50.60 -5.94 38.23
C VAL A 378 -51.03 -7.13 39.09
N MET A 379 -50.08 -7.88 39.67
CA MET A 379 -50.38 -9.03 40.53
C MET A 379 -50.61 -8.67 42.00
N ARG A 380 -50.52 -7.38 42.35
CA ARG A 380 -50.65 -6.86 43.73
C ARG A 380 -49.80 -7.63 44.73
N THR A 381 -48.57 -7.96 44.34
CA THR A 381 -47.62 -8.73 45.16
C THR A 381 -46.33 -7.93 45.37
N ASN A 382 -45.37 -8.47 46.12
CA ASN A 382 -44.10 -7.81 46.39
C ASN A 382 -42.97 -8.28 45.46
N SER A 383 -41.89 -7.47 45.39
CA SER A 383 -40.72 -7.74 44.53
C SER A 383 -40.04 -9.07 44.81
N ALA A 384 -40.08 -9.55 46.06
CA ALA A 384 -39.49 -10.83 46.44
C ALA A 384 -40.27 -12.01 45.86
N VAL A 385 -41.61 -11.92 45.81
CA VAL A 385 -42.48 -12.94 45.20
C VAL A 385 -42.29 -12.98 43.69
N VAL A 386 -42.29 -11.82 43.02
CA VAL A 386 -42.08 -11.77 41.55
C VAL A 386 -40.69 -12.32 41.18
N ARG A 387 -39.63 -11.95 41.92
CA ARG A 387 -38.29 -12.49 41.69
C ARG A 387 -38.25 -14.01 41.87
N LYS A 388 -38.83 -14.55 42.94
CA LYS A 388 -38.89 -16.01 43.16
C LYS A 388 -39.73 -16.75 42.12
N LEU A 389 -40.79 -16.14 41.60
CA LEU A 389 -41.57 -16.70 40.50
C LEU A 389 -40.76 -16.76 39.19
N ILE A 390 -39.88 -15.79 38.95
CA ILE A 390 -38.93 -15.82 37.84
C ILE A 390 -37.86 -16.91 38.09
N ASP A 391 -37.25 -16.93 39.28
CA ASP A 391 -36.16 -17.86 39.62
C ASP A 391 -36.61 -19.34 39.56
N LEU A 392 -37.85 -19.62 39.97
CA LEU A 392 -38.45 -20.96 39.90
C LEU A 392 -39.08 -21.28 38.53
N GLY A 393 -38.99 -20.37 37.56
CA GLY A 393 -39.43 -20.59 36.17
C GLY A 393 -40.94 -20.50 35.95
N PHE A 394 -41.72 -20.02 36.92
CA PHE A 394 -43.17 -19.79 36.77
C PHE A 394 -43.48 -18.58 35.89
N LEU A 395 -42.61 -17.58 35.86
CA LEU A 395 -42.67 -16.45 34.93
C LEU A 395 -41.43 -16.45 34.04
N GLN A 396 -41.61 -16.66 32.75
CA GLN A 396 -40.51 -16.61 31.80
C GLN A 396 -40.05 -15.16 31.62
N THR A 397 -38.74 -14.94 31.71
CA THR A 397 -38.13 -13.64 31.41
C THR A 397 -37.36 -13.71 30.12
N THR A 398 -37.44 -12.64 29.33
CA THR A 398 -36.58 -12.41 28.18
C THR A 398 -35.79 -11.14 28.44
N THR A 399 -34.49 -11.13 28.14
CA THR A 399 -33.68 -9.92 28.22
C THR A 399 -33.89 -9.11 26.94
N ILE A 400 -34.36 -7.88 27.07
CA ILE A 400 -34.45 -6.92 25.96
C ILE A 400 -33.53 -5.73 26.21
N VAL A 401 -33.14 -5.05 25.13
CA VAL A 401 -32.44 -3.77 25.21
C VAL A 401 -33.48 -2.68 25.45
N SER A 402 -33.40 -2.02 26.61
CA SER A 402 -34.35 -0.97 27.00
C SER A 402 -34.42 0.15 25.95
N PRO A 403 -35.60 0.55 25.46
CA PRO A 403 -35.72 1.66 24.51
C PRO A 403 -35.35 3.03 25.13
N LEU A 404 -35.33 3.12 26.46
CA LEU A 404 -35.08 4.38 27.16
C LEU A 404 -33.59 4.67 27.31
N ASN A 405 -32.82 3.67 27.76
CA ASN A 405 -31.40 3.82 28.10
C ASN A 405 -30.50 2.76 27.46
N ARG A 406 -31.06 1.86 26.64
CA ARG A 406 -30.36 0.75 25.95
C ARG A 406 -29.55 -0.17 26.86
N CYS A 407 -29.84 -0.16 28.16
CA CYS A 407 -29.32 -1.16 29.09
C CYS A 407 -30.10 -2.48 28.93
N PRO A 408 -29.46 -3.65 29.12
CA PRO A 408 -30.16 -4.92 29.21
C PRO A 408 -31.14 -4.89 30.38
N VAL A 409 -32.42 -5.14 30.11
CA VAL A 409 -33.48 -5.24 31.12
C VAL A 409 -34.22 -6.54 30.93
N ASN A 410 -34.43 -7.26 32.03
CA ASN A 410 -35.27 -8.45 32.04
C ASN A 410 -36.74 -8.04 32.04
N VAL A 411 -37.46 -8.46 31.01
CA VAL A 411 -38.89 -8.22 30.84
C VAL A 411 -39.63 -9.55 30.80
N ILE A 412 -40.92 -9.49 31.13
CA ILE A 412 -41.86 -10.60 31.05
C ILE A 412 -42.81 -10.27 29.91
N ARG A 413 -43.09 -11.23 29.00
CA ARG A 413 -44.10 -10.98 27.96
C ARG A 413 -45.46 -10.85 28.61
N GLU A 414 -46.26 -9.90 28.15
CA GLU A 414 -47.62 -9.69 28.65
C GLU A 414 -48.47 -10.95 28.46
N ALA A 415 -48.31 -11.67 27.35
CA ALA A 415 -48.95 -12.95 27.11
C ALA A 415 -48.61 -14.02 28.16
N ASP A 416 -47.35 -14.10 28.60
CA ASP A 416 -46.91 -15.07 29.62
C ASP A 416 -47.46 -14.70 31.00
N LEU A 417 -47.54 -13.39 31.30
CA LEU A 417 -48.18 -12.89 32.51
C LEU A 417 -49.69 -13.17 32.50
N GLU A 418 -50.37 -12.96 31.36
CA GLU A 418 -51.78 -13.25 31.21
C GLU A 418 -52.08 -14.74 31.33
N ALA A 419 -51.27 -15.60 30.70
CA ALA A 419 -51.38 -17.05 30.84
C ALA A 419 -51.21 -17.49 32.31
N PHE A 420 -50.23 -16.93 33.01
CA PHE A 420 -50.04 -17.19 34.43
C PHE A 420 -51.26 -16.77 35.26
N ARG A 421 -51.83 -15.59 35.00
CA ARG A 421 -53.01 -15.07 35.71
C ARG A 421 -54.32 -15.76 35.35
N ALA A 422 -54.40 -16.34 34.16
CA ALA A 422 -55.54 -17.17 33.73
C ALA A 422 -55.53 -18.52 34.45
N GLU A 423 -54.35 -19.09 34.68
CA GLU A 423 -54.22 -20.39 35.34
C GLU A 423 -54.17 -20.28 36.86
N HIS A 424 -53.52 -19.25 37.40
CA HIS A 424 -53.23 -19.08 38.82
C HIS A 424 -53.88 -17.85 39.43
N VAL A 425 -54.25 -17.94 40.71
CA VAL A 425 -54.90 -16.87 41.45
C VAL A 425 -54.51 -16.94 42.93
N THR A 426 -54.31 -15.77 43.54
CA THR A 426 -54.07 -15.69 44.99
C THR A 426 -55.39 -15.65 45.75
N LEU A 427 -55.40 -16.05 47.02
CA LEU A 427 -56.62 -15.97 47.85
C LEU A 427 -57.18 -14.53 47.96
N PHE A 428 -56.33 -13.51 47.86
CA PHE A 428 -56.74 -12.10 47.87
C PHE A 428 -57.42 -11.68 46.56
N GLU A 429 -56.92 -12.13 45.41
CA GLU A 429 -57.60 -11.93 44.12
C GLU A 429 -58.90 -12.74 44.03
N ALA A 430 -58.91 -13.95 44.59
CA ALA A 430 -60.11 -14.78 44.70
C ALA A 430 -61.18 -14.11 45.56
N MET A 431 -60.81 -13.52 46.71
CA MET A 431 -61.71 -12.73 47.56
C MET A 431 -62.29 -11.54 46.80
N ALA A 432 -61.48 -10.81 46.03
CA ALA A 432 -61.94 -9.68 45.23
C ALA A 432 -62.92 -10.09 44.12
N THR A 433 -62.79 -11.31 43.59
CA THR A 433 -63.64 -11.82 42.49
C THR A 433 -64.93 -12.48 43.01
N THR A 434 -64.88 -13.16 44.17
CA THR A 434 -65.99 -13.97 44.71
C THR A 434 -66.75 -13.28 45.84
N GLY A 435 -66.26 -12.15 46.36
CA GLY A 435 -66.83 -11.43 47.50
C GLY A 435 -66.74 -12.18 48.84
N THR A 436 -66.17 -13.39 48.85
CA THR A 436 -66.08 -14.25 50.03
C THR A 436 -64.74 -14.06 50.73
N HIS A 437 -64.74 -13.92 52.05
CA HIS A 437 -63.53 -13.66 52.82
C HIS A 437 -62.51 -14.81 52.69
N PHE A 438 -61.22 -14.50 52.55
CA PHE A 438 -60.16 -15.46 52.21
C PHE A 438 -60.10 -16.70 53.12
N ARG A 439 -60.38 -16.55 54.44
CA ARG A 439 -60.41 -17.68 55.40
C ARG A 439 -61.50 -18.72 55.07
N GLN A 440 -62.63 -18.28 54.53
CA GLN A 440 -63.74 -19.16 54.19
C GLN A 440 -63.45 -19.89 52.87
N ILE A 441 -62.83 -19.21 51.90
CA ILE A 441 -62.30 -19.82 50.68
C ILE A 441 -61.26 -20.90 51.04
N GLN A 442 -60.29 -20.57 51.90
CA GLN A 442 -59.28 -21.51 52.36
C GLN A 442 -59.89 -22.72 53.08
N LYS A 443 -60.88 -22.51 53.97
CA LYS A 443 -61.57 -23.61 54.66
C LYS A 443 -62.28 -24.55 53.69
N ARG A 444 -62.90 -24.03 52.63
CA ARG A 444 -63.55 -24.83 51.58
C ARG A 444 -62.55 -25.62 50.74
N LEU A 445 -61.44 -24.98 50.34
CA LEU A 445 -60.37 -25.66 49.58
C LEU A 445 -59.73 -26.78 50.40
N THR A 446 -59.47 -26.56 51.70
CA THR A 446 -58.94 -27.59 52.60
C THR A 446 -59.94 -28.74 52.82
N ALA A 447 -61.24 -28.46 52.93
CA ALA A 447 -62.27 -29.49 53.05
C ALA A 447 -62.37 -30.39 51.81
N LEU A 448 -61.97 -29.88 50.64
CA LEU A 448 -61.88 -30.63 49.38
C LEU A 448 -60.49 -31.23 49.12
N GLY A 449 -59.53 -31.07 50.04
CA GLY A 449 -58.16 -31.57 49.89
C GLY A 449 -57.34 -30.87 48.80
N ILE A 450 -57.70 -29.65 48.42
CA ILE A 450 -57.03 -28.90 47.34
C ILE A 450 -55.90 -28.06 47.93
N GLU A 451 -54.66 -28.47 47.63
CA GLU A 451 -53.43 -27.76 48.01
C GLU A 451 -53.05 -26.69 46.96
N PRO A 452 -52.37 -25.60 47.36
CA PRO A 452 -51.90 -24.60 46.42
C PRO A 452 -50.85 -25.19 45.47
N ARG A 453 -50.92 -24.81 44.20
CA ARG A 453 -49.94 -25.24 43.19
C ARG A 453 -48.58 -24.62 43.42
N ILE A 454 -48.55 -23.39 43.92
CA ILE A 454 -47.31 -22.72 44.34
C ILE A 454 -47.49 -22.38 45.81
N ARG A 455 -46.64 -22.98 46.66
CA ARG A 455 -46.78 -22.86 48.09
C ARG A 455 -46.16 -21.57 48.61
N ARG A 456 -46.63 -21.12 49.77
CA ARG A 456 -46.16 -19.87 50.39
C ARG A 456 -44.68 -19.96 50.77
N GLU A 457 -44.20 -21.14 51.12
CA GLU A 457 -42.82 -21.40 51.51
C GLU A 457 -41.87 -21.23 50.32
N GLU A 458 -42.34 -21.51 49.11
CA GLU A 458 -41.56 -21.47 47.88
C GLU A 458 -41.37 -20.02 47.40
N VAL A 459 -42.47 -19.27 47.25
CA VAL A 459 -42.43 -17.92 46.63
C VAL A 459 -42.81 -16.77 47.55
N GLY A 460 -43.25 -17.04 48.79
CA GLY A 460 -43.71 -16.01 49.73
C GLY A 460 -45.21 -15.68 49.65
N ALA A 461 -45.94 -16.30 48.71
CA ALA A 461 -47.38 -16.22 48.54
C ALA A 461 -47.95 -17.57 48.04
N ALA A 462 -49.20 -17.88 48.37
CA ALA A 462 -49.86 -19.10 47.91
C ALA A 462 -50.68 -18.82 46.65
N PHE A 463 -50.44 -19.58 45.57
CA PHE A 463 -51.20 -19.51 44.32
C PHE A 463 -51.97 -20.82 44.10
N TYR A 464 -53.28 -20.69 43.89
CA TYR A 464 -54.18 -21.79 43.57
C TYR A 464 -54.51 -21.79 42.08
N ARG A 465 -54.91 -22.93 41.50
CA ARG A 465 -55.42 -22.91 40.12
C ARG A 465 -56.82 -22.31 40.12
N ARG A 466 -57.15 -21.50 39.12
CA ARG A 466 -58.52 -20.96 38.97
C ARG A 466 -59.57 -22.07 38.79
N SER A 467 -59.20 -23.18 38.15
CA SER A 467 -60.05 -24.37 38.01
C SER A 467 -60.48 -24.94 39.37
N ASP A 468 -59.63 -24.82 40.39
CA ASP A 468 -59.90 -25.35 41.73
C ASP A 468 -60.86 -24.45 42.51
N LEU A 469 -60.84 -23.14 42.23
CA LEU A 469 -61.83 -22.20 42.77
C LEU A 469 -63.22 -22.40 42.17
N ALA A 470 -63.34 -22.91 40.94
CA ALA A 470 -64.65 -23.20 40.36
C ALA A 470 -65.38 -24.38 41.04
N ARG A 471 -64.70 -25.10 41.94
CA ARG A 471 -65.22 -26.27 42.67
C ARG A 471 -65.76 -25.94 44.06
N ILE A 472 -65.71 -24.67 44.50
CA ILE A 472 -66.12 -24.17 45.83
C ILE A 472 -67.10 -23.01 45.73
#